data_AF-A0A382VRY1-F1
#
_entry.id   AF-A0A382VRY1-F1
#
_cell.length_a   1.000
_cell.length_b   1.000
_cell.length_c   1.000
_cell.angle_alpha   90.00
_cell.angle_beta   90.00
_cell.angle_gamma   90.00
#
_symmetry.space_group_name_H-M   'P 1'
#
loop_
_entity.id
_entity.type
_entity.pdbx_description
1 polymer ?
#
loop_
_entity_poly.entity_id
_entity_poly.type
_entity_poly.pdbx_seq_one_letter_code
_entity_poly.pdbx_strand_id
1 'polypeptide(L)'
;TSYVGLYPTSTSTSEADAKNNSTDKKDEPDPVAPPLGVFVKFSENSYSVFKQLHENIVQSLESPGYDRLQVEVSGNDDVRRFELLGTFITETSEESEFVFMIPSNYYKSVEEAKNALGESPKFELLSILLGQRDEVIGLTGENLERAYPGQHQQTNKPIINIEFNEDGTRKFAELTTEIAGTNDRIAIFLDQDELISPVVNQPILGGAAFIDGPTFTIDRVNDLALMLESGRLPVPIKLLQERDVDAVLGADSLSKSYYAAGVGLLLVVVFMILYYRIPGLFA
;
A
#
# COMPACT_ATOMS: atom_id res chain seq x y z
N THR A 1 -16.25 -28.65 -24.55
CA THR A 1 -16.82 -27.85 -25.66
C THR A 1 -17.91 -27.01 -25.07
N SER A 2 -17.62 -25.73 -24.84
CA SER A 2 -18.55 -24.78 -24.24
C SER A 2 -19.29 -24.07 -25.35
N TYR A 3 -20.62 -24.10 -25.33
CA TYR A 3 -21.43 -23.29 -26.22
C TYR A 3 -21.47 -21.88 -25.67
N VAL A 4 -21.30 -20.90 -26.55
CA VAL A 4 -21.17 -19.50 -26.19
C VAL A 4 -22.20 -18.68 -26.97
N GLY A 5 -23.01 -17.89 -26.26
CA GLY A 5 -24.02 -17.02 -26.86
C GLY A 5 -23.94 -15.59 -26.32
N LEU A 6 -24.24 -14.61 -27.17
CA LEU A 6 -24.30 -13.18 -26.81
C LEU A 6 -25.76 -12.75 -26.60
N TYR A 7 -26.11 -12.34 -25.39
CA TYR A 7 -27.46 -11.86 -25.06
C TYR A 7 -27.43 -10.53 -24.26
N PRO A 8 -28.45 -9.67 -24.44
CA PRO A 8 -28.63 -8.51 -23.59
C PRO A 8 -28.98 -8.95 -22.16
N THR A 9 -28.35 -8.34 -21.15
CA THR A 9 -28.68 -8.57 -19.73
C THR A 9 -29.92 -7.77 -19.32
N SER A 10 -31.07 -8.01 -19.97
CA SER A 10 -32.37 -7.50 -19.50
C SER A 10 -33.14 -8.63 -18.84
N THR A 11 -33.38 -8.48 -17.54
CA THR A 11 -34.16 -9.37 -16.70
C THR A 11 -35.52 -9.69 -17.34
N SER A 12 -35.80 -10.99 -17.53
CA SER A 12 -37.10 -11.65 -17.67
C SER A 12 -38.17 -11.04 -18.62
N THR A 13 -38.59 -11.86 -19.59
CA THR A 13 -39.95 -11.94 -20.17
C THR A 13 -40.55 -10.69 -20.83
N SER A 14 -40.53 -10.66 -22.17
CA SER A 14 -41.74 -10.59 -23.03
C SER A 14 -41.34 -10.22 -24.46
N GLU A 15 -41.24 -11.24 -25.34
CA GLU A 15 -41.43 -11.07 -26.78
C GLU A 15 -42.91 -10.79 -27.08
N ALA A 16 -43.40 -9.61 -26.68
CA ALA A 16 -44.66 -9.02 -27.12
C ALA A 16 -44.75 -7.65 -26.47
N ASP A 17 -44.94 -6.60 -27.28
CA ASP A 17 -45.41 -5.24 -26.91
C ASP A 17 -44.53 -4.06 -27.37
N ALA A 18 -43.54 -4.26 -28.23
CA ALA A 18 -42.85 -3.15 -28.90
C ALA A 18 -43.32 -2.94 -30.36
N LYS A 19 -44.64 -2.88 -30.59
CA LYS A 19 -45.24 -2.33 -31.82
C LYS A 19 -46.31 -1.28 -31.48
N ASN A 20 -45.89 -0.16 -30.89
CA ASN A 20 -46.53 1.15 -31.09
C ASN A 20 -45.87 2.20 -30.18
N ASN A 21 -44.96 3.01 -30.72
CA ASN A 21 -45.13 4.47 -30.73
C ASN A 21 -43.92 5.13 -31.38
N SER A 22 -44.18 5.71 -32.54
CA SER A 22 -43.37 6.78 -33.11
C SER A 22 -43.67 8.05 -32.32
N THR A 23 -42.69 8.61 -31.62
CA THR A 23 -42.62 10.06 -31.35
C THR A 23 -41.23 10.45 -30.83
N ASP A 24 -40.51 11.17 -31.70
CA ASP A 24 -39.58 12.28 -31.43
C ASP A 24 -39.03 12.45 -30.00
N LYS A 25 -37.78 12.03 -29.79
CA LYS A 25 -36.92 12.51 -28.71
C LYS A 25 -35.48 12.60 -29.23
N LYS A 26 -35.00 13.82 -29.42
CA LYS A 26 -33.68 14.10 -30.01
C LYS A 26 -32.63 14.66 -29.05
N ASP A 27 -32.92 14.71 -27.74
CA ASP A 27 -32.03 15.28 -26.72
C ASP A 27 -31.95 14.43 -25.44
N GLU A 28 -32.13 13.10 -25.55
CA GLU A 28 -31.84 12.18 -24.45
C GLU A 28 -30.38 11.70 -24.62
N PRO A 29 -29.52 11.73 -23.57
CA PRO A 29 -28.19 11.14 -23.67
C PRO A 29 -28.34 9.70 -24.18
N ASP A 30 -27.48 9.31 -25.13
CA ASP A 30 -27.55 7.98 -25.74
C ASP A 30 -27.79 6.93 -24.65
N PRO A 31 -28.82 6.08 -24.78
CA PRO A 31 -29.16 5.12 -23.75
C PRO A 31 -27.90 4.31 -23.42
N VAL A 32 -27.53 4.29 -22.14
CA VAL A 32 -26.40 3.48 -21.67
C VAL A 32 -26.68 2.06 -22.11
N ALA A 33 -25.85 1.56 -23.03
CA ALA A 33 -26.03 0.24 -23.60
C ALA A 33 -26.06 -0.80 -22.48
N PRO A 34 -27.03 -1.73 -22.48
CA PRO A 34 -27.08 -2.77 -21.47
C PRO A 34 -25.78 -3.58 -21.49
N PRO A 35 -25.24 -4.01 -20.33
CA PRO A 35 -24.02 -4.79 -20.30
C PRO A 35 -24.20 -6.07 -21.12
N LEU A 36 -23.22 -6.36 -21.97
CA LEU A 36 -23.28 -7.49 -22.88
C LEU A 36 -22.86 -8.75 -22.14
N GLY A 37 -23.73 -9.76 -22.06
CA GLY A 37 -23.41 -11.04 -21.43
C GLY A 37 -22.92 -12.07 -22.45
N VAL A 38 -21.78 -12.69 -22.15
CA VAL A 38 -21.30 -13.90 -22.82
C VAL A 38 -21.68 -15.09 -21.95
N PHE A 39 -22.60 -15.91 -22.45
CA PHE A 39 -23.07 -17.10 -21.75
C PHE A 39 -22.11 -18.23 -22.08
N VAL A 40 -21.56 -18.90 -21.08
CA VAL A 40 -20.58 -19.97 -21.27
C VAL A 40 -21.06 -21.21 -20.54
N LYS A 41 -21.40 -22.25 -21.29
CA LYS A 41 -21.81 -23.54 -20.73
C LYS A 41 -20.61 -24.42 -20.41
N PHE A 42 -20.54 -24.96 -19.20
CA PHE A 42 -19.46 -25.83 -18.75
C PHE A 42 -19.88 -27.30 -18.83
N SER A 43 -18.92 -28.21 -18.93
CA SER A 43 -19.16 -29.63 -18.63
C SER A 43 -19.28 -29.82 -17.12
N GLU A 44 -19.93 -30.89 -16.66
CA GLU A 44 -20.14 -31.14 -15.21
C GLU A 44 -18.85 -31.04 -14.39
N ASN A 45 -17.75 -31.65 -14.86
CA ASN A 45 -16.47 -31.60 -14.16
C ASN A 45 -15.87 -30.19 -14.15
N SER A 46 -15.88 -29.49 -15.29
CA SER A 46 -15.33 -28.14 -15.39
C SER A 46 -16.17 -27.09 -14.66
N TYR A 47 -17.47 -27.34 -14.52
CA TYR A 47 -18.39 -26.46 -13.81
C TYR A 47 -18.05 -26.36 -12.34
N SER A 48 -17.90 -27.51 -11.66
CA SER A 48 -17.56 -27.53 -10.22
C SER A 48 -16.21 -26.83 -9.94
N VAL A 49 -15.21 -27.09 -10.78
CA VAL A 49 -13.89 -26.45 -10.69
C VAL A 49 -13.99 -24.94 -10.90
N PHE A 50 -14.71 -24.50 -11.94
CA PHE A 50 -14.86 -23.08 -12.21
C PHE A 50 -15.71 -22.38 -11.15
N LYS A 51 -16.74 -23.03 -10.62
CA LYS A 51 -17.56 -22.50 -9.52
C LYS A 51 -16.72 -22.19 -8.29
N GLN A 52 -15.87 -23.14 -7.87
CA GLN A 52 -14.96 -22.91 -6.75
C GLN A 52 -13.98 -21.76 -7.05
N LEU A 53 -13.44 -21.69 -8.27
CA LEU A 53 -12.60 -20.57 -8.70
C LEU A 53 -13.34 -19.23 -8.62
N HIS A 54 -14.57 -19.17 -9.12
CA HIS A 54 -15.39 -17.97 -9.10
C HIS A 54 -15.67 -17.50 -7.67
N GLU A 55 -16.04 -18.41 -6.76
CA GLU A 55 -16.23 -18.12 -5.34
C GLU A 55 -14.97 -17.54 -4.70
N ASN A 56 -13.79 -18.11 -4.98
CA ASN A 56 -12.51 -17.59 -4.47
C ASN A 56 -12.22 -16.17 -4.98
N ILE A 57 -12.43 -15.91 -6.28
CA ILE A 57 -12.22 -14.58 -6.87
C ILE A 57 -13.20 -13.57 -6.26
N VAL A 58 -14.47 -13.94 -6.04
CA VAL A 58 -15.45 -13.04 -5.40
C VAL A 58 -15.03 -12.72 -3.96
N GLN A 59 -14.59 -13.70 -3.19
CA GLN A 59 -14.09 -13.49 -1.82
C GLN A 59 -12.86 -12.57 -1.79
N SER A 60 -12.00 -12.62 -2.81
CA SER A 60 -10.82 -11.75 -2.90
C SER A 60 -11.16 -10.25 -2.96
N LEU A 61 -12.40 -9.87 -3.36
CA LEU A 61 -12.86 -8.48 -3.39
C LEU A 61 -12.93 -7.85 -2.00
N GLU A 62 -12.97 -8.65 -0.94
CA GLU A 62 -12.91 -8.17 0.44
C GLU A 62 -11.48 -7.85 0.89
N SER A 63 -10.45 -8.18 0.09
CA SER A 63 -9.05 -7.89 0.37
C SER A 63 -8.52 -6.65 -0.38
N PRO A 64 -7.58 -5.88 0.19
CA PRO A 64 -6.77 -4.95 -0.59
C PRO A 64 -5.95 -5.75 -1.62
N GLY A 65 -6.13 -5.43 -2.90
CA GLY A 65 -5.63 -6.26 -4.00
C GLY A 65 -6.53 -7.47 -4.25
N TYR A 66 -7.53 -7.29 -5.09
CA TYR A 66 -8.47 -8.34 -5.47
C TYR A 66 -8.06 -9.04 -6.76
N ASP A 67 -8.38 -10.33 -6.84
CA ASP A 67 -8.07 -11.17 -7.98
C ASP A 67 -9.00 -10.84 -9.16
N ARG A 68 -8.49 -11.03 -10.38
CA ARG A 68 -9.23 -10.81 -11.63
C ARG A 68 -9.03 -12.00 -12.55
N LEU A 69 -10.05 -12.27 -13.36
CA LEU A 69 -9.99 -13.28 -14.40
C LEU A 69 -9.58 -12.63 -15.71
N GLN A 70 -8.48 -13.10 -16.31
CA GLN A 70 -8.13 -12.72 -17.68
C GLN A 70 -8.78 -13.71 -18.65
N VAL A 71 -9.64 -13.20 -19.51
CA VAL A 71 -10.36 -14.00 -20.49
C VAL A 71 -10.16 -13.42 -21.88
N GLU A 72 -10.26 -14.30 -22.87
CA GLU A 72 -10.27 -13.96 -24.29
C GLU A 72 -11.60 -14.41 -24.89
N VAL A 73 -12.23 -13.50 -25.62
CA VAL A 73 -13.34 -13.82 -26.51
C VAL A 73 -12.91 -13.51 -27.93
N SER A 74 -12.97 -14.53 -28.78
CA SER A 74 -12.60 -14.46 -30.19
C SER A 74 -13.75 -14.90 -31.07
N GLY A 75 -13.84 -14.31 -32.25
CA GLY A 75 -14.89 -14.60 -33.21
C GLY A 75 -14.56 -13.99 -34.56
N ASN A 76 -15.49 -14.08 -35.51
CA ASN A 76 -15.37 -13.65 -36.92
C ASN A 76 -14.04 -12.96 -37.28
N ASP A 77 -13.95 -11.66 -37.03
CA ASP A 77 -12.79 -10.84 -37.37
C ASP A 77 -12.21 -10.11 -36.13
N ASP A 78 -12.65 -10.48 -34.92
CA ASP A 78 -12.27 -9.78 -33.69
C ASP A 78 -11.82 -10.73 -32.58
N VAL A 79 -10.81 -10.29 -31.83
CA VAL A 79 -10.28 -10.96 -30.65
C VAL A 79 -10.11 -9.92 -29.56
N ARG A 80 -10.74 -10.15 -28.41
CA ARG A 80 -10.70 -9.24 -27.26
C ARG A 80 -10.27 -9.98 -26.01
N ARG A 81 -9.32 -9.39 -25.31
CA ARG A 81 -8.91 -9.79 -23.97
C ARG A 81 -9.43 -8.78 -22.98
N PHE A 82 -10.00 -9.27 -21.89
CA PHE A 82 -10.52 -8.43 -20.84
C PHE A 82 -10.24 -9.06 -19.47
N GLU A 83 -10.08 -8.18 -18.49
CA GLU A 83 -9.92 -8.52 -17.08
C GLU A 83 -11.26 -8.33 -16.38
N LEU A 84 -11.79 -9.39 -15.78
CA LEU A 84 -13.07 -9.37 -15.09
C LEU A 84 -12.88 -9.55 -13.59
N LEU A 85 -13.57 -8.72 -12.81
CA LEU A 85 -13.79 -9.00 -11.40
C LEU A 85 -14.76 -10.17 -11.26
N GLY A 86 -14.68 -10.87 -10.12
CA GLY A 86 -15.66 -11.91 -9.78
C GLY A 86 -17.10 -11.43 -9.88
N THR A 87 -17.39 -10.18 -9.53
CA THR A 87 -18.74 -9.58 -9.59
C THR A 87 -19.32 -9.41 -11.00
N PHE A 88 -18.48 -9.44 -12.04
CA PHE A 88 -18.93 -9.40 -13.44
C PHE A 88 -19.22 -10.79 -14.01
N ILE A 89 -19.13 -11.82 -13.17
CA ILE A 89 -19.42 -13.21 -13.51
C ILE A 89 -20.63 -13.63 -12.69
N THR A 90 -21.65 -14.20 -13.31
CA THR A 90 -22.87 -14.63 -12.61
C THR A 90 -23.15 -16.09 -12.93
N GLU A 91 -23.33 -16.90 -11.90
CA GLU A 91 -23.83 -18.28 -12.03
C GLU A 91 -25.31 -18.24 -12.43
N THR A 92 -25.67 -18.91 -13.52
CA THR A 92 -27.08 -19.09 -13.91
C THR A 92 -27.63 -20.32 -13.18
N SER A 93 -28.86 -20.23 -12.68
CA SER A 93 -29.54 -21.35 -11.99
C SER A 93 -29.88 -22.54 -12.89
N GLU A 94 -29.71 -22.40 -14.20
CA GLU A 94 -30.02 -23.40 -15.21
C GLU A 94 -28.71 -23.87 -15.89
N GLU A 95 -28.53 -25.20 -15.97
CA GLU A 95 -27.60 -25.87 -16.91
C GLU A 95 -26.08 -25.67 -16.81
N SER A 96 -25.51 -25.47 -15.62
CA SER A 96 -24.04 -25.39 -15.45
C SER A 96 -23.40 -24.27 -16.29
N GLU A 97 -24.04 -23.11 -16.29
CA GLU A 97 -23.72 -21.98 -17.15
C GLU A 97 -23.31 -20.75 -16.31
N PHE A 98 -22.33 -20.00 -16.81
CA PHE A 98 -21.97 -18.70 -16.26
C PHE A 98 -22.12 -17.61 -17.31
N VAL A 99 -22.58 -16.44 -16.88
CA VAL A 99 -22.63 -15.22 -17.68
C VAL A 99 -21.43 -14.35 -17.34
N PHE A 100 -20.61 -14.05 -18.33
CA PHE A 100 -19.49 -13.13 -18.23
C PHE A 100 -19.89 -11.78 -18.83
N MET A 101 -19.97 -10.75 -18.01
CA MET A 101 -20.34 -9.41 -18.46
C MET A 101 -19.14 -8.75 -19.13
N ILE A 102 -19.24 -8.47 -20.43
CA ILE A 102 -18.25 -7.68 -21.15
C ILE A 102 -18.42 -6.20 -20.76
N PRO A 103 -17.35 -5.51 -20.34
CA PRO A 103 -17.39 -4.09 -20.06
C PRO A 103 -17.87 -3.26 -21.27
N SER A 104 -18.74 -2.28 -21.05
CA SER A 104 -19.40 -1.51 -22.11
C SER A 104 -18.48 -0.61 -22.94
N ASN A 105 -17.22 -0.44 -22.54
CA ASN A 105 -16.21 0.29 -23.31
C ASN A 105 -15.71 -0.48 -24.54
N TYR A 106 -15.95 -1.79 -24.63
CA TYR A 106 -15.52 -2.60 -25.78
C TYR A 106 -16.54 -2.61 -26.93
N TYR A 107 -17.84 -2.64 -26.61
CA TYR A 107 -18.91 -2.67 -27.59
C TYR A 107 -20.07 -1.78 -27.11
N LYS A 108 -20.59 -0.93 -27.99
CA LYS A 108 -21.68 -0.01 -27.69
C LYS A 108 -23.05 -0.64 -27.85
N SER A 109 -23.14 -1.80 -28.50
CA SER A 109 -24.40 -2.52 -28.68
C SER A 109 -24.18 -4.02 -28.85
N VAL A 110 -25.24 -4.80 -28.59
CA VAL A 110 -25.25 -6.25 -28.86
C VAL A 110 -25.02 -6.53 -30.34
N GLU A 111 -25.55 -5.69 -31.22
CA GLU A 111 -25.44 -5.88 -32.67
C GLU A 111 -24.02 -5.63 -33.17
N GLU A 112 -23.33 -4.62 -32.63
CA GLU A 112 -21.91 -4.38 -32.88
C GLU A 112 -21.05 -5.57 -32.43
N ALA A 113 -21.33 -6.10 -31.23
CA ALA A 113 -20.61 -7.25 -30.72
C ALA A 113 -20.89 -8.52 -31.54
N LYS A 114 -22.13 -8.77 -31.95
CA LYS A 114 -22.50 -9.90 -32.82
C LYS A 114 -21.84 -9.80 -34.20
N ASN A 115 -21.73 -8.59 -34.76
CA ASN A 115 -21.03 -8.40 -36.04
C ASN A 115 -19.53 -8.68 -35.90
N ALA A 116 -18.89 -8.23 -34.81
CA ALA A 116 -17.47 -8.39 -34.56
C ALA A 116 -17.07 -9.84 -34.16
N LEU A 117 -17.85 -10.45 -33.27
CA LEU A 117 -17.54 -11.74 -32.64
C LEU A 117 -18.35 -12.92 -33.22
N GLY A 118 -19.36 -12.64 -34.05
CA GLY A 118 -20.29 -13.66 -34.55
C GLY A 118 -21.35 -14.07 -33.52
N GLU A 119 -22.24 -14.99 -33.93
CA GLU A 119 -23.34 -15.49 -33.06
C GLU A 119 -22.86 -16.49 -32.00
N SER A 120 -21.72 -17.14 -32.24
CA SER A 120 -21.15 -18.15 -31.33
C SER A 120 -19.64 -17.94 -31.19
N PRO A 121 -19.21 -16.91 -30.45
CA PRO A 121 -17.80 -16.65 -30.27
C PRO A 121 -17.11 -17.73 -29.44
N LYS A 122 -15.82 -17.90 -29.62
CA LYS A 122 -15.01 -18.76 -28.77
C LYS A 122 -14.62 -18.02 -27.50
N PHE A 123 -14.78 -18.66 -26.35
CA PHE A 123 -14.37 -18.15 -25.05
C PHE A 123 -13.19 -18.97 -24.51
N GLU A 124 -12.14 -18.29 -24.05
CA GLU A 124 -10.98 -18.90 -23.40
C GLU A 124 -10.63 -18.18 -22.11
N LEU A 125 -10.41 -18.96 -21.04
CA LEU A 125 -9.83 -18.47 -19.80
C LEU A 125 -8.31 -18.53 -19.94
N LEU A 126 -7.65 -17.38 -19.93
CA LEU A 126 -6.21 -17.29 -20.15
C LEU A 126 -5.43 -17.50 -18.85
N SER A 127 -5.76 -16.71 -17.83
CA SER A 127 -5.06 -16.73 -16.54
C SER A 127 -5.90 -16.08 -15.43
N ILE A 128 -5.47 -16.28 -14.18
CA ILE A 128 -5.95 -15.54 -13.02
C ILE A 128 -4.87 -14.50 -12.72
N LEU A 129 -5.26 -13.23 -12.70
CA LEU A 129 -4.41 -12.15 -12.25
C LEU A 129 -4.64 -11.98 -10.76
N LEU A 130 -3.66 -12.38 -9.95
CA LEU A 130 -3.71 -12.20 -8.51
C LEU A 130 -3.59 -10.71 -8.18
N GLY A 131 -4.42 -10.21 -7.27
CA GLY A 131 -4.32 -8.84 -6.80
C GLY A 131 -2.98 -8.58 -6.11
N GLN A 132 -2.49 -7.33 -6.15
CA GLN A 132 -1.34 -6.92 -5.32
C GLN A 132 -1.80 -6.83 -3.87
N ARG A 133 -1.57 -7.89 -3.10
CA ARG A 133 -1.99 -8.01 -1.71
C ARG A 133 -0.86 -7.57 -0.80
N ASP A 134 -1.13 -6.63 0.09
CA ASP A 134 -0.25 -6.34 1.22
C ASP A 134 -0.47 -7.44 2.26
N GLU A 135 0.45 -8.39 2.35
CA GLU A 135 0.38 -9.48 3.33
C GLU A 135 1.21 -9.15 4.58
N VAL A 136 0.59 -9.29 5.76
CA VAL A 136 1.30 -9.17 7.04
C VAL A 136 2.08 -10.47 7.28
N ILE A 137 3.33 -10.46 6.83
CA ILE A 137 4.33 -11.54 6.89
C ILE A 137 4.84 -11.91 8.31
N GLY A 138 4.30 -11.30 9.36
CA GLY A 138 4.66 -11.62 10.75
C GLY A 138 6.10 -11.25 11.16
N LEU A 139 6.81 -10.48 10.33
CA LEU A 139 8.07 -9.82 10.64
C LEU A 139 7.77 -8.45 11.23
N THR A 140 8.17 -8.24 12.48
CA THR A 140 7.95 -6.99 13.20
C THR A 140 9.27 -6.39 13.68
N GLY A 141 9.22 -5.20 14.28
CA GLY A 141 10.40 -4.58 14.89
C GLY A 141 11.07 -5.45 15.96
N GLU A 142 10.35 -6.37 16.63
CA GLU A 142 10.93 -7.32 17.59
C GLU A 142 11.86 -8.34 16.93
N ASN A 143 11.70 -8.59 15.64
CA ASN A 143 12.53 -9.50 14.86
C ASN A 143 13.81 -8.84 14.33
N LEU A 144 13.82 -7.52 14.24
CA LEU A 144 15.00 -6.75 13.88
C LEU A 144 15.96 -6.76 15.07
N GLU A 145 17.21 -7.15 14.86
CA GLU A 145 18.27 -7.05 15.86
C GLU A 145 18.97 -5.69 15.78
N ARG A 146 19.23 -5.22 14.55
CA ARG A 146 19.89 -3.94 14.34
C ARG A 146 19.59 -3.34 12.95
N ALA A 147 19.51 -2.01 12.87
CA ALA A 147 19.59 -1.28 11.61
C ALA A 147 20.61 -0.14 11.70
N TYR A 148 21.48 0.00 10.69
CA TYR A 148 22.52 1.04 10.70
C TYR A 148 22.94 1.51 9.30
N PRO A 149 23.31 2.79 9.15
CA PRO A 149 23.79 3.34 7.89
C PRO A 149 25.13 2.72 7.49
N GLY A 150 25.36 2.55 6.20
CA GLY A 150 26.63 2.07 5.65
C GLY A 150 26.86 2.53 4.22
N GLN A 151 27.93 2.01 3.61
CA GLN A 151 28.24 2.25 2.20
C GLN A 151 28.48 0.92 1.49
N HIS A 152 27.90 0.79 0.30
CA HIS A 152 28.05 -0.41 -0.52
C HIS A 152 29.47 -0.51 -1.05
N GLN A 153 30.17 -1.61 -0.75
CA GLN A 153 31.61 -1.76 -0.97
C GLN A 153 32.06 -1.58 -2.43
N GLN A 154 31.19 -1.91 -3.39
CA GLN A 154 31.54 -1.83 -4.82
C GLN A 154 31.16 -0.51 -5.47
N THR A 155 30.10 0.15 -4.97
CA THR A 155 29.48 1.30 -5.66
C THR A 155 29.65 2.59 -4.87
N ASN A 156 30.14 2.53 -3.62
CA ASN A 156 30.25 3.63 -2.67
C ASN A 156 28.92 4.39 -2.45
N LYS A 157 27.79 3.75 -2.77
CA LYS A 157 26.46 4.32 -2.53
C LYS A 157 26.08 4.12 -1.07
N PRO A 158 25.40 5.10 -0.43
CA PRO A 158 24.88 4.92 0.92
C PRO A 158 23.79 3.84 0.91
N ILE A 159 23.79 2.99 1.93
CA ILE A 159 22.89 1.84 2.12
C ILE A 159 22.49 1.74 3.59
N ILE A 160 21.40 1.05 3.87
CA ILE A 160 21.02 0.69 5.25
C ILE A 160 21.32 -0.79 5.44
N ASN A 161 22.16 -1.15 6.40
CA ASN A 161 22.35 -2.54 6.79
C ASN A 161 21.30 -2.90 7.84
N ILE A 162 20.73 -4.09 7.71
CA ILE A 162 19.75 -4.66 8.62
C ILE A 162 20.21 -6.06 9.03
N GLU A 163 20.08 -6.34 10.33
CA GLU A 163 20.40 -7.61 10.96
C GLU A 163 19.17 -8.07 11.74
N PHE A 164 18.79 -9.32 11.58
CA PHE A 164 17.64 -9.95 12.24
C PHE A 164 18.11 -10.94 13.31
N ASN A 165 17.30 -11.12 14.35
CA ASN A 165 17.52 -12.17 15.33
C ASN A 165 17.20 -13.57 14.76
N GLU A 166 17.34 -14.63 15.55
CA GLU A 166 17.15 -16.01 15.09
C GLU A 166 15.74 -16.27 14.49
N ASP A 167 14.67 -15.76 15.13
CA ASP A 167 13.30 -15.90 14.64
C ASP A 167 13.09 -15.07 13.35
N GLY A 168 13.57 -13.82 13.36
CA GLY A 168 13.51 -12.93 12.21
C GLY A 168 14.26 -13.47 11.00
N THR A 169 15.43 -14.07 11.23
CA THR A 169 16.24 -14.70 10.18
C THR A 169 15.48 -15.80 9.47
N ARG A 170 14.77 -16.66 10.20
CA ARG A 170 13.99 -17.76 9.61
C ARG A 170 12.83 -17.22 8.76
N LYS A 171 12.04 -16.31 9.32
CA LYS A 171 10.89 -15.70 8.64
C LYS A 171 11.33 -14.91 7.40
N PHE A 172 12.39 -14.12 7.53
CA PHE A 172 12.92 -13.33 6.42
C PHE A 172 13.52 -14.20 5.32
N ALA A 173 14.17 -15.31 5.67
CA ALA A 173 14.67 -16.28 4.70
C ALA A 173 13.54 -16.96 3.91
N GLU A 174 12.47 -17.39 4.58
CA GLU A 174 11.29 -17.98 3.95
C GLU A 174 10.63 -16.99 2.98
N LEU A 175 10.33 -15.79 3.47
CA LEU A 175 9.73 -14.72 2.67
C LEU A 175 10.58 -14.37 1.45
N THR A 176 11.86 -14.07 1.65
CA THR A 176 12.74 -13.68 0.54
C THR A 176 12.93 -14.82 -0.47
N THR A 177 12.79 -16.08 -0.06
CA THR A 177 12.82 -17.22 -0.98
C THR A 177 11.57 -17.26 -1.87
N GLU A 178 10.41 -16.93 -1.32
CA GLU A 178 9.14 -16.89 -2.06
C GLU A 178 9.09 -15.77 -3.09
N ILE A 179 9.53 -14.56 -2.71
CA ILE A 179 9.39 -13.36 -3.54
C ILE A 179 10.63 -13.02 -4.39
N ALA A 180 11.77 -13.66 -4.18
CA ALA A 180 13.01 -13.32 -4.91
C ALA A 180 12.84 -13.46 -6.42
N GLY A 181 13.19 -12.39 -7.15
CA GLY A 181 13.12 -12.37 -8.61
C GLY A 181 11.71 -12.21 -9.18
N THR A 182 10.71 -11.97 -8.34
CA THR A 182 9.36 -11.55 -8.73
C THR A 182 9.27 -10.01 -8.78
N ASN A 183 8.08 -9.48 -9.08
CA ASN A 183 7.82 -8.03 -9.00
C ASN A 183 7.36 -7.59 -7.60
N ASP A 184 7.31 -8.51 -6.64
CA ASP A 184 6.83 -8.25 -5.29
C ASP A 184 7.90 -7.50 -4.47
N ARG A 185 7.43 -6.75 -3.47
CA ARG A 185 8.25 -5.83 -2.68
C ARG A 185 8.02 -6.08 -1.20
N ILE A 186 9.05 -5.90 -0.41
CA ILE A 186 8.91 -5.86 1.04
C ILE A 186 8.67 -4.42 1.43
N ALA A 187 7.42 -4.08 1.76
CA ALA A 187 7.08 -2.77 2.31
C ALA A 187 7.37 -2.74 3.82
N ILE A 188 8.10 -1.72 4.27
CA ILE A 188 8.44 -1.50 5.67
C ILE A 188 7.67 -0.30 6.17
N PHE A 189 6.84 -0.52 7.20
CA PHE A 189 5.98 0.50 7.79
C PHE A 189 6.44 0.88 9.21
N LEU A 190 6.21 2.13 9.58
CA LEU A 190 6.32 2.63 10.95
C LEU A 190 5.11 3.52 11.23
N ASP A 191 4.36 3.27 12.30
CA ASP A 191 3.16 4.04 12.67
C ASP A 191 2.12 4.22 11.53
N GLN A 192 1.96 3.20 10.68
CA GLN A 192 1.10 3.18 9.47
C GLN A 192 1.62 3.98 8.28
N ASP A 193 2.78 4.64 8.39
CA ASP A 193 3.45 5.30 7.28
C ASP A 193 4.46 4.34 6.61
N GLU A 194 4.36 4.21 5.29
CA GLU A 194 5.33 3.47 4.49
C GLU A 194 6.68 4.21 4.48
N LEU A 195 7.71 3.59 5.06
CA LEU A 195 9.05 4.16 5.06
C LEU A 195 9.77 3.88 3.73
N ILE A 196 9.73 2.61 3.30
CA ILE A 196 10.39 2.14 2.08
C ILE A 196 9.86 0.77 1.62
N SER A 197 9.88 0.54 0.30
CA SER A 197 9.49 -0.73 -0.34
C SER A 197 10.56 -1.28 -1.31
N PRO A 198 11.68 -1.81 -0.80
CA PRO A 198 12.72 -2.44 -1.62
C PRO A 198 12.24 -3.71 -2.34
N VAL A 199 12.91 -4.00 -3.45
CA VAL A 199 12.75 -5.24 -4.22
C VAL A 199 13.75 -6.29 -3.72
N VAL A 200 13.34 -7.55 -3.69
CA VAL A 200 14.21 -8.68 -3.35
C VAL A 200 14.76 -9.32 -4.62
N ASN A 201 16.07 -9.18 -4.85
CA ASN A 201 16.72 -9.73 -6.04
C ASN A 201 17.13 -11.19 -5.87
N GLN A 202 17.46 -11.61 -4.64
CA GLN A 202 17.96 -12.96 -4.32
C GLN A 202 17.48 -13.38 -2.92
N PRO A 203 17.27 -14.68 -2.66
CA PRO A 203 16.92 -15.17 -1.33
C PRO A 203 17.98 -14.83 -0.29
N ILE A 204 17.55 -14.38 0.90
CA ILE A 204 18.45 -13.93 1.98
C ILE A 204 18.32 -14.87 3.18
N LEU A 205 19.20 -15.85 3.24
CA LEU A 205 19.13 -16.93 4.23
C LEU A 205 19.93 -16.64 5.52
N GLY A 206 20.79 -15.61 5.50
CA GLY A 206 21.78 -15.37 6.54
C GLY A 206 21.37 -14.41 7.65
N GLY A 207 20.14 -13.88 7.62
CA GLY A 207 19.66 -12.95 8.65
C GLY A 207 20.25 -11.54 8.59
N ALA A 208 21.17 -11.27 7.65
CA ALA A 208 21.72 -9.95 7.40
C ALA A 208 21.47 -9.56 5.94
N ALA A 209 21.05 -8.31 5.74
CA ALA A 209 20.79 -7.75 4.43
C ALA A 209 21.19 -6.27 4.38
N PHE A 210 21.19 -5.72 3.17
CA PHE A 210 21.25 -4.28 2.99
C PHE A 210 20.09 -3.82 2.11
N ILE A 211 19.60 -2.63 2.39
CA ILE A 211 18.61 -1.92 1.61
C ILE A 211 19.32 -0.84 0.82
N ASP A 212 19.07 -0.78 -0.48
CA ASP A 212 19.53 0.27 -1.38
C ASP A 212 18.36 0.98 -2.06
N GLY A 213 18.61 2.17 -2.61
CA GLY A 213 17.57 2.96 -3.24
C GLY A 213 18.12 4.12 -4.09
N PRO A 214 17.37 4.56 -5.12
CA PRO A 214 17.81 5.64 -6.00
C PRO A 214 17.88 7.02 -5.31
N THR A 215 17.10 7.21 -4.24
CA THR A 215 17.02 8.47 -3.48
C THR A 215 17.91 8.49 -2.23
N PHE A 216 18.79 7.50 -2.07
CA PHE A 216 19.60 7.37 -0.86
C PHE A 216 20.73 8.39 -0.83
N THR A 217 20.63 9.30 0.14
CA THR A 217 21.71 10.20 0.57
C THR A 217 22.19 9.77 1.95
N ILE A 218 23.37 10.23 2.38
CA ILE A 218 23.91 9.89 3.71
C ILE A 218 22.93 10.29 4.82
N ASP A 219 22.40 11.52 4.76
CA ASP A 219 21.45 12.03 5.75
C ASP A 219 20.16 11.21 5.75
N ARG A 220 19.59 10.93 4.57
CA ARG A 220 18.36 10.13 4.46
C ARG A 220 18.54 8.71 4.98
N VAL A 221 19.68 8.09 4.72
CA VAL A 221 20.00 6.74 5.19
C VAL A 221 20.18 6.71 6.71
N ASN A 222 20.78 7.76 7.30
CA ASN A 222 20.87 7.90 8.75
C ASN A 222 19.49 8.03 9.39
N ASP A 223 18.63 8.89 8.84
CA ASP A 223 17.27 9.10 9.36
C ASP A 223 16.43 7.82 9.26
N LEU A 224 16.46 7.14 8.11
CA LEU A 224 15.75 5.87 7.91
C LEU A 224 16.26 4.77 8.84
N ALA A 225 17.58 4.65 9.03
CA ALA A 225 18.14 3.66 9.95
C ALA A 225 17.70 3.93 11.40
N LEU A 226 17.65 5.20 11.81
CA LEU A 226 17.14 5.60 13.13
C LEU A 226 15.65 5.27 13.28
N MET A 227 14.84 5.52 12.26
CA MET A 227 13.41 5.16 12.26
C MET A 227 13.21 3.65 12.38
N LEU A 228 13.95 2.84 11.61
CA LEU A 228 13.92 1.39 11.71
C LEU A 228 14.31 0.88 13.11
N GLU A 229 15.35 1.48 13.71
CA GLU A 229 15.74 1.16 15.09
C GLU A 229 14.68 1.56 16.12
N SER A 230 13.99 2.69 15.90
CA SER A 230 12.91 3.11 16.81
C SER A 230 11.75 2.11 16.82
N GLY A 231 11.47 1.46 15.68
CA GLY A 231 10.46 0.41 15.57
C GLY A 231 10.79 -0.87 16.34
N ARG A 232 12.07 -1.10 16.69
CA ARG A 232 12.50 -2.26 17.48
C ARG A 232 12.32 -2.07 18.98
N LEU A 233 12.32 -0.83 19.48
CA LEU A 233 12.43 -0.52 20.91
C LEU A 233 11.26 -1.09 21.73
N PRO A 234 11.42 -2.20 22.48
CA PRO A 234 10.41 -2.70 23.39
C PRO A 234 10.69 -2.05 24.75
N VAL A 235 10.50 -0.74 24.89
CA VAL A 235 10.83 -0.04 26.12
C VAL A 235 9.61 0.69 26.68
N PRO A 236 9.13 0.33 27.89
CA PRO A 236 8.24 1.22 28.61
C PRO A 236 9.05 2.47 28.99
N ILE A 237 8.89 3.54 28.22
CA ILE A 237 9.53 4.83 28.50
C ILE A 237 8.92 5.37 29.80
N LYS A 238 9.56 5.08 30.93
CA LYS A 238 9.32 5.82 32.16
C LYS A 238 10.11 7.11 32.06
N LEU A 239 9.44 8.18 31.68
CA LEU A 239 9.97 9.55 31.74
C LEU A 239 10.34 9.87 33.20
N LEU A 240 11.58 9.59 33.57
CA LEU A 240 12.18 10.11 34.80
C LEU A 240 12.57 11.56 34.52
N GLN A 241 11.54 12.41 34.50
CA GLN A 241 11.61 13.85 34.61
C GLN A 241 12.62 14.53 33.69
N GLU A 242 12.14 14.94 32.53
CA GLU A 242 12.79 15.94 31.69
C GLU A 242 12.92 17.23 32.48
N ARG A 243 14.15 17.59 32.86
CA ARG A 243 14.46 18.94 33.33
C ARG A 243 15.01 19.73 32.16
N ASP A 244 14.10 20.19 31.32
CA ASP A 244 14.42 21.28 30.42
C ASP A 244 14.57 22.54 31.28
N VAL A 245 15.82 22.93 31.55
CA VAL A 245 16.12 24.15 32.29
C VAL A 245 16.06 25.31 31.31
N ASP A 246 14.88 25.92 31.19
CA ASP A 246 14.68 27.12 30.38
C ASP A 246 15.67 28.22 30.79
N ALA A 247 16.46 28.69 29.83
CA ALA A 247 17.48 29.73 29.98
C ALA A 247 16.95 31.07 30.55
N VAL A 248 15.62 31.22 30.64
CA VAL A 248 14.92 32.39 31.16
C VAL A 248 15.15 32.61 32.66
N LEU A 249 15.29 31.56 33.48
CA LEU A 249 15.59 31.73 34.91
C LEU A 249 17.02 32.24 35.18
N GLY A 250 17.95 32.00 34.25
CA GLY A 250 19.33 32.49 34.34
C GLY A 250 19.44 34.00 34.10
N ALA A 251 18.73 34.52 33.10
CA ALA A 251 18.78 35.94 32.75
C ALA A 251 18.18 36.84 33.85
N ASP A 252 17.08 36.44 34.47
CA ASP A 252 16.46 37.20 35.58
C ASP A 252 17.32 37.13 36.85
N SER A 253 17.95 35.99 37.13
CA SER A 253 18.89 35.84 38.26
C SER A 253 20.14 36.70 38.07
N LEU A 254 20.62 36.86 36.84
CA LEU A 254 21.80 37.67 36.51
C LEU A 254 21.52 39.16 36.72
N SER A 255 20.36 39.65 36.28
CA SER A 255 19.99 41.07 36.42
C SER A 255 19.82 41.47 37.90
N LYS A 256 19.17 40.62 38.71
CA LYS A 256 19.02 40.82 40.15
C LYS A 256 20.36 40.77 40.89
N SER A 257 21.28 39.89 40.48
CA SER A 257 22.62 39.80 41.06
C SER A 257 23.45 41.06 40.83
N TYR A 258 23.34 41.68 39.65
CA TYR A 258 24.03 42.94 39.34
C TYR A 258 23.59 44.08 40.26
N TYR A 259 22.27 44.27 40.45
CA TYR A 259 21.74 45.29 41.36
C TYR A 259 22.10 45.02 42.83
N ALA A 260 21.99 43.76 43.26
CA ALA A 260 22.34 43.38 44.64
C ALA A 260 23.81 43.61 44.94
N ALA A 261 24.72 43.29 43.99
CA ALA A 261 26.15 43.54 44.12
C ALA A 261 26.45 45.04 44.25
N GLY A 262 25.80 45.89 43.44
CA GLY A 262 25.97 47.35 43.50
C GLY A 262 25.52 47.95 44.84
N VAL A 263 24.34 47.55 45.34
CA VAL A 263 23.83 48.02 46.63
C VAL A 263 24.70 47.53 47.79
N GLY A 264 25.15 46.27 47.74
CA GLY A 264 26.04 45.70 48.76
C GLY A 264 27.38 46.43 48.84
N LEU A 265 28.01 46.70 47.69
CA LEU A 265 29.26 47.45 47.63
C LEU A 265 29.10 48.87 48.18
N LEU A 266 28.01 49.56 47.84
CA LEU A 266 27.73 50.90 48.33
C LEU A 266 27.52 50.92 49.85
N LEU A 267 26.82 49.93 50.40
CA LEU A 267 26.62 49.77 51.85
C LEU A 267 27.95 49.58 52.59
N VAL A 268 28.87 48.77 52.03
CA VAL A 268 30.21 48.57 52.61
C VAL A 268 31.02 49.87 52.61
N VAL A 269 30.99 50.63 51.50
CA VAL A 269 31.68 51.93 51.42
C VAL A 269 31.12 52.93 52.44
N VAL A 270 29.79 53.05 52.55
CA VAL A 270 29.15 53.93 53.53
C VAL A 270 29.50 53.51 54.96
N PHE A 271 29.48 52.20 55.25
CA PHE A 271 29.87 51.67 56.56
C PHE A 271 31.33 51.99 56.90
N MET A 272 32.25 51.83 55.95
CA MET A 272 33.67 52.18 56.13
C MET A 272 33.84 53.66 56.46
N ILE A 273 33.13 54.56 55.78
CA ILE A 273 33.18 56.01 56.05
C ILE A 273 32.66 56.35 57.45
N LEU A 274 31.51 55.77 57.84
CA LEU A 274 30.89 56.03 59.13
C LEU A 274 31.72 55.47 60.31
N TYR A 275 32.25 54.26 60.15
CA TYR A 275 33.00 53.60 61.22
C TYR A 275 34.41 54.18 61.37
N TYR A 276 35.10 54.50 60.27
CA TYR A 276 36.47 54.98 60.33
C TYR A 276 36.63 56.49 60.50
N ARG A 277 35.61 57.32 60.19
CA ARG A 277 35.54 58.79 60.44
C ARG A 277 36.89 59.55 60.49
N ILE A 278 37.34 60.02 59.33
CA ILE A 278 38.33 61.10 59.05
C ILE A 278 39.87 60.80 59.04
N PRO A 279 40.49 59.77 59.63
CA PRO A 279 41.84 59.35 59.22
C PRO A 279 41.82 58.29 58.09
N GLY A 280 40.75 58.24 57.29
CA GLY A 280 40.61 57.32 56.14
C GLY A 280 40.65 57.99 54.76
N LEU A 281 40.90 59.31 54.69
CA LEU A 281 41.06 60.04 53.42
C LEU A 281 42.54 60.12 52.96
N PHE A 282 43.45 59.45 53.67
CA PHE A 282 44.86 59.29 53.30
C PHE A 282 45.24 57.80 53.29
N ALA A 283 44.74 57.08 52.29
CA ALA A 283 45.34 55.85 51.75
C ALA A 283 44.89 55.71 50.29
#